data_AF-T0UE53-F1
#
_entry.id   AF-T0UE53-F1
#
_cell.length_a   1.000
_cell.length_b   1.000
_cell.length_c   1.000
_cell.angle_alpha   90.00
_cell.angle_beta   90.00
_cell.angle_gamma   90.00
#
_symmetry.space_group_name_H-M   'P 1'
#
loop_
_entity.id
_entity.type
_entity.pdbx_description
1 polymer ?
#
loop_
_entity_poly.entity_id
_entity_poly.type
_entity_poly.pdbx_seq_one_letter_code
_entity_poly.pdbx_strand_id
1 'polypeptide(L)'
;MIEEIGVDAVMVGRAAMNNPYIFTQINHYFETGEELPDLPFVKKLDIAEDHLKRLIDLKGEKIAVREFRGLAPHYLRGTAGAAKIRGAVSRAETIDEVKEIFNSLR
;
A
#
# COMPACT_ATOMS: atom_id res chain seq x y z
N MET A 1 -5.83 18.46 -16.12
CA MET A 1 -5.11 19.18 -15.04
C MET A 1 -3.76 19.77 -15.47
N ILE A 2 -2.72 18.98 -15.82
CA ILE A 2 -1.43 19.57 -16.26
C ILE A 2 -1.62 20.44 -17.51
N GLU A 3 -2.14 19.86 -18.61
CA GLU A 3 -2.36 20.61 -19.86
C GLU A 3 -3.41 21.71 -19.70
N GLU A 4 -4.47 21.41 -18.95
CA GLU A 4 -5.61 22.30 -18.73
C GLU A 4 -5.23 23.58 -17.96
N ILE A 5 -4.35 23.46 -16.95
CA ILE A 5 -3.97 24.58 -16.07
C ILE A 5 -2.59 25.13 -16.45
N GLY A 6 -1.77 24.35 -17.17
CA GLY A 6 -0.41 24.74 -17.57
C GLY A 6 0.60 24.72 -16.41
N VAL A 7 0.46 23.79 -15.46
CA VAL A 7 1.38 23.67 -14.31
C VAL A 7 2.56 22.74 -14.62
N ASP A 8 3.74 23.03 -14.07
CA ASP A 8 4.95 22.21 -14.27
C ASP A 8 4.94 20.90 -13.48
N ALA A 9 4.15 20.83 -12.40
CA ALA A 9 4.09 19.67 -11.52
C ALA A 9 2.74 19.54 -10.82
N VAL A 10 2.44 18.31 -10.37
CA VAL A 10 1.24 17.98 -9.61
C VAL A 10 1.61 17.17 -8.37
N MET A 11 0.88 17.37 -7.28
CA MET A 11 1.03 16.60 -6.05
C MET A 11 -0.06 15.55 -5.94
N VAL A 12 0.33 14.30 -5.65
CA VAL A 12 -0.60 13.19 -5.43
C VAL A 12 -0.72 12.90 -3.94
N GLY A 13 -1.90 13.17 -3.37
CA GLY A 13 -2.21 12.89 -1.97
C GLY A 13 -2.89 11.54 -1.75
N ARG A 14 -4.20 11.58 -1.45
CA ARG A 14 -5.03 10.42 -1.06
C ARG A 14 -4.96 9.21 -2.02
N ALA A 15 -4.73 9.44 -3.31
CA ALA A 15 -4.61 8.36 -4.29
C ALA A 15 -3.37 7.48 -4.03
N ALA A 16 -2.24 8.10 -3.64
CA ALA A 16 -1.00 7.38 -3.34
C ALA A 16 -1.11 6.48 -2.10
N MET A 17 -2.00 6.80 -1.16
CA MET A 17 -2.21 5.94 0.01
C MET A 17 -2.80 4.58 -0.38
N ASN A 18 -3.79 4.55 -1.28
CA ASN A 18 -4.50 3.31 -1.64
C ASN A 18 -3.90 2.58 -2.84
N ASN A 19 -2.99 3.23 -3.57
CA ASN A 19 -2.32 2.66 -4.71
C ASN A 19 -0.82 2.98 -4.63
N PRO A 20 -0.01 2.06 -4.08
CA PRO A 20 1.44 2.28 -3.95
C PRO A 20 2.17 2.34 -5.30
N TYR A 21 1.51 2.00 -6.41
CA TYR A 21 2.07 1.98 -7.76
C TYR A 21 1.66 3.20 -8.61
N ILE A 22 0.87 4.12 -8.04
CA ILE A 22 0.27 5.23 -8.79
C ILE A 22 1.31 6.11 -9.49
N PHE A 23 2.47 6.35 -8.89
CA PHE A 23 3.52 7.18 -9.50
C PHE A 23 4.12 6.50 -10.73
N THR A 24 4.29 5.18 -10.70
CA THR A 24 4.75 4.40 -11.86
C THR A 24 3.71 4.45 -12.97
N GLN A 25 2.43 4.33 -12.64
CA GLN A 25 1.34 4.40 -13.62
C GLN A 25 1.24 5.81 -14.26
N ILE A 26 1.37 6.86 -13.45
CA ILE A 26 1.37 8.24 -13.93
C ILE A 26 2.55 8.48 -14.88
N ASN A 27 3.76 8.07 -14.49
CA ASN A 27 4.94 8.22 -15.35
C ASN A 27 4.81 7.41 -16.63
N HIS A 28 4.33 6.16 -16.56
CA HIS A 28 4.10 5.33 -17.74
C HIS A 28 3.14 6.02 -18.72
N TYR A 29 2.02 6.55 -18.23
CA TYR A 29 1.08 7.28 -19.08
C TYR A 29 1.72 8.51 -19.74
N PHE A 30 2.55 9.27 -19.00
CA PHE A 30 3.26 10.40 -19.60
C PHE A 30 4.32 10.00 -20.64
N GLU A 31 4.91 8.81 -20.50
CA GLU A 31 5.95 8.31 -21.41
C GLU A 31 5.36 7.64 -22.67
N THR A 32 4.24 6.92 -22.55
CA THR A 32 3.71 6.06 -23.61
C THR A 32 2.35 6.48 -24.13
N GLY A 33 1.59 7.26 -23.36
CA GLY A 33 0.17 7.53 -23.61
C GLY A 33 -0.77 6.38 -23.25
N GLU A 34 -0.26 5.27 -22.71
CA GLU A 34 -1.04 4.09 -22.36
C GLU A 34 -1.31 4.00 -20.85
N GLU A 35 -2.50 3.52 -20.47
CA GLU A 35 -2.82 3.27 -19.06
C GLU A 35 -2.24 1.94 -18.59
N LEU A 36 -1.33 2.01 -17.62
CA LEU A 36 -0.79 0.82 -16.98
C LEU A 36 -1.80 0.25 -15.98
N PRO A 37 -2.13 -1.06 -16.02
CA PRO A 37 -3.10 -1.64 -15.11
C PRO A 37 -2.62 -1.58 -13.65
N ASP A 38 -3.57 -1.68 -12.73
CA ASP A 38 -3.29 -1.77 -11.31
C ASP A 38 -2.54 -3.08 -10.97
N LEU A 39 -1.77 -3.06 -9.87
CA LEU A 39 -1.04 -4.24 -9.44
C LEU A 39 -1.98 -5.36 -9.01
N PRO A 40 -1.65 -6.63 -9.32
CA PRO A 40 -2.30 -7.77 -8.70
C PRO A 40 -2.26 -7.65 -7.18
N PHE A 41 -3.33 -8.09 -6.51
CA PHE A 41 -3.45 -7.97 -5.06
C PHE A 41 -2.26 -8.57 -4.29
N VAL A 42 -1.74 -9.72 -4.74
CA VAL A 42 -0.55 -10.35 -4.14
C VAL A 42 0.67 -9.43 -4.19
N LYS A 43 0.86 -8.66 -5.27
CA LYS A 43 1.96 -7.69 -5.36
C LYS A 43 1.77 -6.50 -4.42
N LYS A 44 0.53 -6.11 -4.13
CA LYS A 44 0.25 -5.11 -3.10
C LYS A 44 0.58 -5.62 -1.69
N LEU A 45 0.38 -6.91 -1.43
CA LEU A 45 0.81 -7.54 -0.17
C LEU A 45 2.33 -7.55 -0.05
N ASP A 46 3.06 -7.90 -1.12
CA ASP A 46 4.53 -7.85 -1.13
C ASP A 46 5.06 -6.44 -0.78
N ILE A 47 4.44 -5.39 -1.33
CA ILE A 47 4.78 -3.99 -1.02
C ILE A 47 4.44 -3.66 0.45
N ALA A 48 3.31 -4.15 0.96
CA ALA A 48 2.90 -3.93 2.34
C ALA A 48 3.88 -4.59 3.34
N GLU A 49 4.36 -5.80 3.04
CA GLU A 49 5.40 -6.50 3.82
C GLU A 49 6.73 -5.74 3.80
N ASP A 50 7.16 -5.25 2.63
CA ASP A 50 8.38 -4.44 2.51
C ASP A 50 8.27 -3.12 3.29
N HIS A 51 7.10 -2.46 3.26
CA HIS A 51 6.84 -1.27 4.05
C HIS A 51 6.94 -1.56 5.56
N LEU A 52 6.30 -2.63 6.05
CA LEU A 52 6.42 -3.03 7.45
C LEU A 52 7.87 -3.29 7.83
N LYS A 53 8.61 -4.04 6.99
CA LYS A 53 10.03 -4.34 7.24
C LYS A 53 10.87 -3.06 7.37
N ARG A 54 10.74 -2.12 6.43
CA ARG A 54 11.44 -0.83 6.49
C ARG A 54 11.06 -0.01 7.72
N LEU A 55 9.81 -0.09 8.14
CA LEU A 55 9.34 0.61 9.32
C LEU A 55 9.96 0.01 10.60
N ILE A 56 10.13 -1.32 10.63
CA ILE A 56 10.83 -2.04 11.71
C ILE A 56 12.30 -1.64 11.74
N ASP A 57 12.97 -1.61 10.59
CA ASP A 57 14.37 -1.18 10.50
C ASP A 57 14.55 0.27 11.00
N LEU A 58 13.53 1.12 10.81
CA LEU A 58 13.56 2.52 11.23
C LEU A 58 13.22 2.74 12.72
N LYS A 59 12.23 2.02 13.25
CA LYS A 59 11.60 2.34 14.55
C LYS A 59 11.60 1.19 15.56
N GLY A 60 12.09 0.01 15.18
CA GLY A 60 11.95 -1.23 15.93
C GLY A 60 10.55 -1.82 15.82
N GLU A 61 10.46 -3.13 16.08
CA GLU A 61 9.27 -3.94 15.80
C GLU A 61 8.01 -3.42 16.49
N LYS A 62 8.07 -3.22 17.80
CA LYS A 62 6.90 -2.84 18.60
C LYS A 62 6.24 -1.54 18.12
N ILE A 63 7.04 -0.54 17.72
CA ILE A 63 6.51 0.74 17.23
C ILE A 63 5.99 0.55 15.80
N ALA A 64 6.78 -0.10 14.95
CA ALA A 64 6.45 -0.31 13.55
C ALA A 64 5.15 -1.09 13.36
N VAL A 65 4.97 -2.21 14.06
CA VAL A 65 3.74 -3.02 13.97
C VAL A 65 2.53 -2.18 14.38
N ARG A 66 2.63 -1.38 15.46
CA ARG A 66 1.51 -0.55 15.93
C ARG A 66 1.14 0.56 14.95
N GLU A 67 2.11 1.20 14.33
CA GLU A 67 1.87 2.19 13.26
C GLU A 67 1.29 1.52 12.01
N PHE A 68 1.82 0.35 11.64
CA PHE A 68 1.38 -0.39 10.46
C PHE A 68 -0.07 -0.84 10.54
N ARG A 69 -0.64 -1.04 11.74
CA ARG A 69 -2.08 -1.27 11.95
C ARG A 69 -2.96 -0.22 11.25
N GLY A 70 -2.51 1.05 11.21
CA GLY A 70 -3.21 2.13 10.53
C GLY A 70 -2.94 2.21 9.02
N LEU A 71 -1.81 1.66 8.57
CA LEU A 71 -1.37 1.68 7.17
C LEU A 71 -1.92 0.49 6.37
N ALA A 72 -1.96 -0.70 6.98
CA ALA A 72 -2.40 -1.94 6.35
C ALA A 72 -3.78 -1.87 5.67
N PRO A 73 -4.81 -1.18 6.22
CA PRO A 73 -6.10 -1.03 5.55
C PRO A 73 -6.05 -0.48 4.13
N HIS A 74 -5.03 0.33 3.80
CA HIS A 74 -4.88 0.90 2.47
C HIS A 74 -4.50 -0.14 1.41
N TYR A 75 -3.73 -1.16 1.79
CA TYR A 75 -3.34 -2.26 0.91
C TYR A 75 -4.44 -3.32 0.76
N LEU A 76 -5.32 -3.44 1.77
CA LEU A 76 -6.39 -4.44 1.84
C LEU A 76 -7.72 -3.97 1.20
N ARG A 77 -7.73 -2.80 0.57
CA ARG A 77 -8.95 -2.24 -0.04
C ARG A 77 -9.34 -3.04 -1.29
N GLY A 78 -10.63 -3.39 -1.38
CA GLY A 78 -11.18 -4.12 -2.53
C GLY A 78 -11.12 -5.64 -2.41
N THR A 79 -10.47 -6.18 -1.37
CA THR A 79 -10.40 -7.63 -1.14
C THR A 79 -11.67 -8.17 -0.48
N ALA A 80 -12.16 -9.32 -0.93
CA ALA A 80 -13.23 -10.04 -0.26
C ALA A 80 -12.83 -10.37 1.19
N GLY A 81 -13.74 -10.18 2.15
CA GLY A 81 -13.44 -10.43 3.57
C GLY A 81 -12.51 -9.40 4.24
N ALA A 82 -12.17 -8.29 3.58
CA ALA A 82 -11.23 -7.30 4.10
C ALA A 82 -11.58 -6.75 5.50
N ALA A 83 -12.86 -6.72 5.90
CA ALA A 83 -13.25 -6.31 7.25
C ALA A 83 -12.66 -7.23 8.35
N LYS A 84 -12.75 -8.55 8.16
CA LYS A 84 -12.20 -9.54 9.11
C LYS A 84 -10.68 -9.41 9.19
N ILE A 85 -10.03 -9.26 8.04
CA ILE A 85 -8.58 -9.15 7.92
C ILE A 85 -8.06 -7.85 8.55
N ARG A 86 -8.69 -6.71 8.25
CA ARG A 86 -8.35 -5.43 8.91
C ARG A 86 -8.48 -5.53 10.42
N GLY A 87 -9.51 -6.23 10.90
CA GLY A 87 -9.67 -6.50 12.33
C GLY A 87 -8.57 -7.39 12.92
N ALA A 88 -8.09 -8.38 12.18
CA ALA A 88 -6.96 -9.21 12.61
C ALA A 88 -5.67 -8.37 12.68
N VAL A 89 -5.35 -7.63 11.62
CA VAL A 89 -4.14 -6.79 11.57
C VAL A 89 -4.16 -5.71 12.65
N SER A 90 -5.32 -5.09 12.93
CA SER A 90 -5.41 -4.05 13.97
C SER A 90 -5.09 -4.52 15.39
N ARG A 91 -5.09 -5.84 15.61
CA ARG A 91 -4.71 -6.47 16.89
C ARG A 91 -3.31 -7.08 16.88
N ALA A 92 -2.65 -7.19 15.74
CA ALA A 92 -1.35 -7.86 15.63
C ALA A 92 -0.27 -7.11 16.43
N GLU A 93 0.52 -7.82 17.22
CA GLU A 93 1.58 -7.30 18.09
C GLU A 93 2.99 -7.57 17.57
N THR A 94 3.16 -8.55 16.68
CA THR A 94 4.44 -8.95 16.10
C THR A 94 4.43 -8.91 14.58
N ILE A 95 5.62 -8.87 13.98
CA ILE A 95 5.77 -9.01 12.52
C ILE A 95 5.25 -10.36 12.03
N ASP A 96 5.44 -11.42 12.81
CA ASP A 96 5.08 -12.78 12.41
C ASP A 96 3.56 -12.96 12.36
N GLU A 97 2.81 -12.37 13.30
CA GLU A 97 1.34 -12.35 13.22
C GLU A 97 0.85 -11.62 11.95
N VAL A 98 1.48 -10.50 11.58
CA VAL A 98 1.11 -9.79 10.34
C VAL A 98 1.40 -10.65 9.11
N LYS A 99 2.56 -11.31 9.07
CA LYS A 99 2.92 -12.23 7.96
C LYS A 99 1.97 -13.40 7.86
N GLU A 100 1.58 -14.02 8.97
CA GLU A 100 0.59 -15.11 8.98
C GLU A 100 -0.76 -14.65 8.42
N ILE A 101 -1.22 -13.46 8.82
CA ILE A 101 -2.45 -12.88 8.29
C ILE A 101 -2.31 -12.65 6.77
N PHE A 102 -1.20 -12.09 6.29
CA PHE A 102 -1.01 -11.84 4.87
C PHE A 102 -0.84 -13.12 4.05
N ASN A 103 -0.18 -14.14 4.59
CA ASN A 103 -0.05 -15.45 3.95
C ASN A 103 -1.40 -16.15 3.77
N SER A 104 -2.37 -15.92 4.67
CA SER A 104 -3.74 -16.43 4.51
C SER A 104 -4.52 -15.82 3.34
N LEU A 105 -3.97 -14.81 2.69
CA LEU A 105 -4.59 -14.06 1.57
C LEU A 105 -3.91 -14.30 0.21
N ARG A 106 -2.83 -15.07 0.20
CA ARG A 106 -2.13 -15.51 -1.01
C ARG A 106 -2.79 -16.78 -1.54
#